data_AF-A0A8I6TH25-F1
#
_entry.id   AF-A0A8I6TH25-F1
#
_cell.length_a   1.000
_cell.length_b   1.000
_cell.length_c   1.000
_cell.angle_alpha   90.00
_cell.angle_beta   90.00
_cell.angle_gamma   90.00
#
_symmetry.space_group_name_H-M   'P 1'
#
loop_
_entity.id
_entity.type
_entity.pdbx_description
1 polymer ?
#
loop_
_entity_poly.entity_id
_entity_poly.type
_entity_poly.pdbx_seq_one_letter_code
_entity_poly.pdbx_strand_id
1 'polypeptide(L)'
;MTPPKATGKAMKKAGKAQKNIAKTDKKRKKRRKESYAIYIYKVLKQVHPDTGVSSKAMSIMNSFVNDVFERIAAEASRLSHYNKRSTITSREIQTAVRLLLPGELAKHAVSEGTKAVTKYTSSK
;
A
#
# COMPACT_ATOMS: atom_id res chain seq x y z
N MET A 1 -64.71 -15.41 4.73
CA MET A 1 -65.10 -14.74 3.47
C MET A 1 -64.38 -13.40 3.40
N THR A 2 -63.85 -13.07 2.22
CA THR A 2 -62.87 -12.04 1.77
C THR A 2 -63.13 -10.58 2.24
N PRO A 3 -62.16 -9.60 2.20
CA PRO A 3 -61.20 -9.41 1.10
C PRO A 3 -59.78 -8.83 1.38
N PRO A 4 -58.89 -8.85 0.35
CA PRO A 4 -57.52 -8.29 0.35
C PRO A 4 -57.42 -6.92 -0.37
N LYS A 5 -56.35 -6.14 -0.13
CA LYS A 5 -55.68 -5.18 -1.07
C LYS A 5 -54.57 -4.39 -0.33
N ALA A 6 -53.30 -4.50 -0.72
CA ALA A 6 -52.58 -3.81 -1.81
C ALA A 6 -52.10 -2.37 -1.47
N THR A 7 -50.78 -2.24 -1.36
CA THR A 7 -49.89 -1.18 -1.86
C THR A 7 -50.38 0.27 -1.97
N GLY A 8 -49.64 1.22 -1.39
CA GLY A 8 -49.73 2.63 -1.79
C GLY A 8 -48.87 3.59 -0.96
N LYS A 9 -47.75 4.03 -1.53
CA LYS A 9 -46.93 5.15 -1.06
C LYS A 9 -47.76 6.44 -0.94
N ALA A 10 -47.60 7.18 0.16
CA ALA A 10 -47.45 8.65 0.14
C ALA A 10 -47.29 9.19 1.57
N MET A 11 -46.08 9.62 1.95
CA MET A 11 -45.96 10.65 2.97
C MET A 11 -44.98 11.72 2.52
N LYS A 12 -45.48 12.95 2.60
CA LYS A 12 -44.98 14.18 2.01
C LYS A 12 -43.68 14.66 2.68
N LYS A 13 -42.83 15.29 1.86
CA LYS A 13 -41.68 16.12 2.26
C LYS A 13 -42.08 17.21 3.26
N ALA A 14 -41.18 17.49 4.21
CA ALA A 14 -40.54 18.80 4.45
C ALA A 14 -40.22 19.02 5.94
N GLY A 15 -39.17 18.37 6.45
CA GLY A 15 -38.47 18.82 7.66
C GLY A 15 -37.24 19.63 7.23
N LYS A 16 -37.26 20.95 7.43
CA LYS A 16 -36.08 21.81 7.24
C LYS A 16 -35.00 21.37 8.24
N ALA A 17 -33.95 20.71 7.76
CA ALA A 17 -32.78 20.42 8.57
C ALA A 17 -32.09 21.75 8.94
N GLN A 18 -32.05 22.05 10.23
CA GLN A 18 -31.25 23.13 10.80
C GLN A 18 -29.80 22.98 10.32
N LYS A 19 -29.26 24.05 9.72
CA LYS A 19 -27.83 24.19 9.45
C LYS A 19 -27.08 24.06 10.77
N ASN A 20 -26.42 22.93 10.99
CA ASN A 20 -25.45 22.80 12.06
C ASN A 20 -24.28 23.74 11.75
N ILE A 21 -24.20 24.77 12.59
CA ILE A 21 -23.14 25.75 12.70
C ILE A 21 -21.80 25.00 12.76
N ALA A 22 -20.95 25.24 11.75
CA ALA A 22 -19.60 24.71 11.70
C ALA A 22 -18.74 25.34 12.80
N LYS A 23 -18.69 24.70 13.97
CA LYS A 23 -17.62 24.91 14.96
C LYS A 23 -16.73 23.69 14.97
N THR A 24 -15.59 23.75 14.31
CA THR A 24 -14.28 23.52 14.94
C THR A 24 -13.20 23.58 13.87
N ASP A 25 -12.16 24.36 14.15
CA ASP A 25 -10.80 24.27 13.63
C ASP A 25 -10.26 22.83 13.65
N LYS A 26 -10.73 21.99 12.74
CA LYS A 26 -10.06 20.74 12.40
C LYS A 26 -8.86 21.14 11.56
N LYS A 27 -7.72 21.34 12.25
CA LYS A 27 -6.37 21.34 11.66
C LYS A 27 -6.38 20.45 10.42
N ARG A 28 -6.20 21.08 9.26
CA ARG A 28 -6.14 20.46 7.93
C ARG A 28 -5.43 19.12 8.07
N LYS A 29 -6.15 17.99 7.89
CA LYS A 29 -5.56 16.65 8.01
C LYS A 29 -4.31 16.63 7.14
N LYS A 30 -3.14 16.54 7.77
CA LYS A 30 -1.85 16.50 7.06
C LYS A 30 -1.94 15.37 6.04
N ARG A 31 -1.78 15.71 4.76
CA ARG A 31 -1.79 14.74 3.66
C ARG A 31 -0.82 13.62 4.06
N ARG A 32 -1.29 12.38 4.12
CA ARG A 32 -0.49 11.23 4.55
C ARG A 32 0.72 11.17 3.64
N LYS A 33 1.91 11.43 4.19
CA LYS A 33 3.15 11.24 3.43
C LYS A 33 3.33 9.73 3.30
N GLU A 34 3.23 9.23 2.07
CA GLU A 34 3.58 7.84 1.78
C GLU A 34 5.06 7.65 2.15
N SER A 35 5.32 6.70 3.04
CA SER A 35 6.64 6.43 3.59
C SER A 35 6.71 4.99 4.04
N TYR A 36 7.91 4.42 3.93
CA TYR A 36 8.22 3.06 4.37
C TYR A 36 8.50 2.96 5.88
N ALA A 37 8.41 4.07 6.63
CA ALA A 37 8.79 4.14 8.04
C ALA A 37 8.09 3.10 8.93
N ILE A 38 6.80 2.82 8.68
CA ILE A 38 6.04 1.81 9.44
C ILE A 38 6.64 0.42 9.22
N TYR A 39 7.02 0.08 7.99
CA TYR A 39 7.57 -1.22 7.65
C TYR A 39 9.00 -1.38 8.15
N ILE A 40 9.82 -0.33 8.04
CA ILE A 40 11.17 -0.28 8.60
C ILE A 40 11.11 -0.53 10.12
N TYR A 41 10.18 0.12 10.83
CA TYR A 41 10.00 -0.08 12.26
C TYR A 41 9.54 -1.50 12.60
N LYS A 42 8.58 -2.06 11.85
CA LYS A 42 8.10 -3.44 12.05
C LYS A 42 9.22 -4.46 11.89
N VAL A 43 10.03 -4.33 10.83
CA VAL A 43 11.18 -5.22 10.60
C VAL A 43 12.21 -5.04 11.71
N LEU A 44 12.54 -3.80 12.10
CA LEU A 44 13.47 -3.53 13.18
C LEU A 44 13.06 -4.23 14.48
N LYS A 45 11.79 -4.12 14.89
CA LYS A 45 11.30 -4.77 16.12
C LYS A 45 11.20 -6.29 16.02
N GLN A 46 11.10 -6.84 14.81
CA GLN A 46 11.16 -8.28 14.59
C GLN A 46 12.59 -8.83 14.77
N VAL A 47 13.62 -8.07 14.38
CA VAL A 47 15.03 -8.52 14.49
C VAL A 47 15.72 -8.07 15.77
N HIS A 48 15.35 -6.90 16.31
CA HIS A 48 15.94 -6.28 17.50
C HIS A 48 14.85 -5.60 18.35
N PRO A 49 14.14 -6.34 19.22
CA PRO A 49 13.03 -5.81 20.02
C PRO A 49 13.43 -4.64 20.93
N ASP A 50 14.64 -4.67 21.49
CA ASP A 50 15.09 -3.69 22.49
C ASP A 50 15.82 -2.48 21.88
N THR A 51 16.06 -2.48 20.57
CA THR A 51 16.78 -1.40 19.88
C THR A 51 15.82 -0.34 19.34
N GLY A 52 16.20 0.93 19.47
CA GLY A 52 15.52 2.07 18.87
C GLY A 52 16.23 2.57 17.61
N VAL A 53 15.54 3.36 16.79
CA VAL A 53 16.11 4.01 15.61
C VAL A 53 15.82 5.51 15.65
N SER A 54 16.83 6.33 15.40
CA SER A 54 16.68 7.79 15.39
C SER A 54 15.86 8.26 14.19
N SER A 55 15.28 9.46 14.27
CA SER A 55 14.54 10.07 13.16
C SER A 55 15.41 10.27 11.92
N LYS A 56 16.68 10.65 12.11
CA LYS A 56 17.67 10.79 11.02
C LYS A 56 17.95 9.45 10.34
N ALA A 57 18.21 8.40 11.12
CA ALA A 57 18.42 7.05 10.58
C ALA A 57 17.17 6.52 9.86
N MET A 58 15.98 6.76 10.40
CA MET A 58 14.72 6.42 9.75
C MET A 58 14.57 7.12 8.39
N SER A 59 14.94 8.40 8.28
CA SER A 59 14.91 9.12 7.02
C SER A 59 15.88 8.54 6.00
N ILE A 60 17.09 8.17 6.42
CA ILE A 60 18.10 7.53 5.55
C ILE A 60 17.57 6.19 5.04
N MET A 61 17.04 5.35 5.92
CA MET A 61 16.46 4.05 5.54
C MET A 61 15.27 4.20 4.58
N ASN A 62 14.40 5.19 4.82
CA ASN A 62 13.30 5.46 3.89
C ASN A 62 13.81 5.87 2.50
N SER A 63 14.83 6.74 2.43
CA SER A 63 15.43 7.13 1.14
C SER A 63 16.11 5.95 0.45
N PHE A 64 16.81 5.10 1.19
CA PHE A 64 17.43 3.88 0.66
C PHE A 64 16.41 2.95 0.00
N VAL A 65 15.27 2.73 0.66
CA VAL A 65 14.18 1.90 0.09
C VAL A 65 13.62 2.53 -1.19
N ASN A 66 13.48 3.85 -1.24
CA ASN A 66 13.02 4.54 -2.45
C ASN A 66 14.03 4.41 -3.61
N ASP A 67 15.33 4.59 -3.37
CA ASP A 67 16.35 4.44 -4.41
C ASP A 67 16.34 3.01 -5.01
N VAL A 68 16.29 1.99 -4.15
CA VAL A 68 16.19 0.59 -4.61
C VAL A 68 14.87 0.35 -5.37
N PHE A 69 13.76 0.88 -4.88
CA PHE A 69 12.45 0.74 -5.53
C PHE A 69 12.44 1.37 -6.94
N GLU A 70 12.95 2.59 -7.08
CA GLU A 70 13.03 3.28 -8.36
C GLU A 70 13.90 2.51 -9.36
N ARG A 71 15.03 1.95 -8.92
CA ARG A 71 15.87 1.09 -9.77
C ARG A 71 15.12 -0.15 -10.23
N ILE A 72 14.40 -0.85 -9.34
CA ILE A 72 13.61 -2.03 -9.69
C ILE A 72 12.51 -1.67 -10.68
N ALA A 73 11.79 -0.57 -10.44
CA ALA A 73 10.70 -0.12 -11.31
C ALA A 73 11.21 0.25 -12.71
N ALA A 74 12.35 0.96 -12.78
CA ALA A 74 12.97 1.31 -14.04
C ALA A 74 13.39 0.06 -14.83
N GLU A 75 14.01 -0.91 -14.16
CA GLU A 75 14.46 -2.14 -14.81
C GLU A 75 13.30 -3.05 -15.24
N ALA A 76 12.27 -3.19 -14.40
CA ALA A 76 11.05 -3.91 -14.75
C ALA A 76 10.32 -3.26 -15.94
N SER A 77 10.32 -1.92 -16.01
CA SER A 77 9.82 -1.18 -17.15
C SER A 77 10.61 -1.54 -18.43
N ARG A 78 11.94 -1.49 -18.40
CA ARG A 78 12.78 -1.89 -19.55
C ARG A 78 12.48 -3.31 -20.02
N LEU A 79 12.36 -4.26 -19.09
CA LEU A 79 12.01 -5.65 -19.40
C LEU A 79 10.64 -5.78 -20.08
N SER A 80 9.63 -5.02 -19.63
CA SER A 80 8.31 -5.00 -20.28
C SER A 80 8.40 -4.46 -21.70
N HIS A 81 9.20 -3.41 -21.94
CA HIS A 81 9.43 -2.84 -23.26
C HIS A 81 10.13 -3.83 -24.21
N TYR A 82 11.15 -4.56 -23.72
CA TYR A 82 11.81 -5.60 -24.51
C TYR A 82 10.85 -6.72 -24.90
N ASN A 83 9.93 -7.08 -24.00
CA ASN A 83 8.89 -8.08 -24.26
C ASN A 83 7.73 -7.54 -25.12
N LYS A 84 7.78 -6.27 -25.57
CA LYS A 84 6.71 -5.57 -26.31
C LYS A 84 5.37 -5.58 -25.56
N ARG A 85 5.42 -5.54 -24.23
CA ARG A 85 4.24 -5.50 -23.35
C ARG A 85 4.07 -4.11 -22.79
N SER A 86 2.81 -3.66 -22.72
CA SER A 86 2.42 -2.40 -22.06
C SER A 86 2.14 -2.54 -20.57
N THR A 87 2.20 -3.77 -20.03
CA THR A 87 1.90 -4.08 -18.63
C THR A 87 3.07 -4.81 -17.99
N ILE A 88 3.59 -4.26 -16.89
CA ILE A 88 4.61 -4.90 -16.07
C ILE A 88 3.94 -6.03 -15.27
N THR A 89 4.42 -7.26 -15.44
CA THR A 89 3.91 -8.42 -14.69
C THR A 89 4.83 -8.75 -13.50
N SER A 90 4.38 -9.66 -12.63
CA SER A 90 5.21 -10.19 -11.53
C SER A 90 6.53 -10.80 -12.02
N ARG A 91 6.57 -11.31 -13.26
CA ARG A 91 7.79 -11.87 -13.87
C ARG A 91 8.83 -10.80 -14.15
N GLU A 92 8.44 -9.64 -14.69
CA GLU A 92 9.37 -8.52 -14.91
C GLU A 92 9.90 -8.00 -13.58
N ILE A 93 9.07 -7.88 -12.54
CA ILE A 93 9.51 -7.47 -11.20
C ILE A 93 10.53 -8.48 -10.62
N GLN A 94 10.21 -9.78 -10.67
CA GLN A 94 11.10 -10.82 -10.15
C GLN A 94 12.44 -10.87 -10.90
N THR A 95 12.41 -10.66 -12.21
CA THR A 95 13.62 -10.64 -13.04
C THR A 95 14.44 -9.38 -12.78
N ALA A 96 13.81 -8.21 -12.67
CA ALA A 96 14.48 -6.96 -12.31
C ALA A 96 15.20 -7.06 -10.96
N VAL A 97 14.57 -7.68 -9.95
CA VAL A 97 15.20 -7.91 -8.64
C VAL A 97 16.45 -8.78 -8.77
N ARG A 98 16.42 -9.82 -9.61
CA ARG A 98 17.59 -10.70 -9.85
C ARG A 98 18.71 -10.00 -10.61
N LEU A 99 18.39 -9.04 -11.47
CA LEU A 99 19.39 -8.26 -12.20
C LEU A 99 20.07 -7.21 -11.31
N LEU A 100 19.33 -6.62 -10.38
CA LEU A 100 19.82 -5.53 -9.54
C LEU A 100 20.54 -6.00 -8.26
N LEU A 101 20.17 -7.17 -7.72
CA LEU A 101 20.75 -7.69 -6.48
C LEU A 101 21.74 -8.84 -6.76
N PRO A 102 22.94 -8.82 -6.18
CA PRO A 102 23.92 -9.88 -6.39
C PRO A 102 23.66 -11.11 -5.49
N GLY A 103 23.98 -12.30 -6.02
CA GLY A 103 24.15 -13.54 -5.24
C GLY A 103 22.99 -13.87 -4.28
N GLU A 104 23.32 -14.05 -3.00
CA GLU A 104 22.36 -14.41 -1.95
C GLU A 104 21.26 -13.36 -1.73
N LEU A 105 21.54 -12.07 -2.00
CA LEU A 105 20.53 -11.01 -1.86
C LEU A 105 19.37 -11.20 -2.83
N ALA A 106 19.64 -11.56 -4.09
CA ALA A 106 18.59 -11.87 -5.06
C ALA A 106 17.78 -13.10 -4.65
N LYS A 107 18.45 -14.16 -4.15
CA LYS A 107 17.77 -15.39 -3.70
C LYS A 107 16.80 -15.08 -2.55
N HIS A 108 17.26 -14.36 -1.54
CA HIS A 108 16.42 -13.96 -0.41
C HIS A 108 15.30 -13.03 -0.83
N ALA A 109 15.58 -11.97 -1.60
CA ALA A 109 14.56 -11.02 -2.03
C ALA A 109 13.44 -11.68 -2.83
N VAL A 110 13.79 -12.60 -3.74
CA VAL A 110 12.80 -13.34 -4.52
C VAL A 110 12.01 -14.33 -3.66
N SER A 111 12.69 -15.11 -2.81
CA SER A 111 12.04 -16.07 -1.91
C SER A 111 11.05 -15.38 -0.96
N GLU A 112 11.48 -14.31 -0.29
CA GLU A 112 10.63 -13.54 0.63
C GLU A 112 9.50 -12.84 -0.12
N GLY A 113 9.75 -12.32 -1.33
CA GLY A 113 8.72 -11.75 -2.18
C GLY A 113 7.60 -12.74 -2.51
N THR A 114 7.95 -13.98 -2.90
CA THR A 114 6.95 -15.02 -3.18
C THR A 114 6.14 -15.41 -1.95
N LYS A 115 6.80 -15.59 -0.79
CA LYS A 115 6.11 -15.86 0.49
C LYS A 115 5.14 -14.74 0.87
N ALA A 116 5.56 -13.49 0.68
CA ALA A 116 4.73 -12.32 0.98
C ALA A 116 3.46 -12.29 0.12
N VAL A 117 3.54 -12.66 -1.16
CA VAL A 117 2.37 -12.75 -2.05
C VAL A 117 1.37 -13.79 -1.53
N THR A 118 1.84 -14.98 -1.17
CA THR A 118 0.98 -16.04 -0.59
C THR A 118 0.29 -15.55 0.68
N LYS A 119 1.04 -14.94 1.60
CA LYS A 119 0.47 -14.39 2.84
C LYS A 119 -0.57 -13.30 2.56
N TYR A 120 -0.31 -12.42 1.59
CA TYR A 120 -1.23 -11.35 1.21
C TYR A 120 -2.55 -11.92 0.68
N THR A 121 -2.49 -12.96 -0.15
CA THR A 121 -3.69 -13.61 -0.69
C THR A 121 -4.49 -14.36 0.38
N SER A 122 -3.85 -14.94 1.39
CA SER A 122 -4.51 -15.70 2.46
C SER A 122 -5.07 -14.84 3.60
N SER A 123 -4.57 -13.61 3.78
CA SER A 123 -4.99 -12.72 4.88
C SER A 123 -6.22 -11.85 4.56
N LYS A 124 -6.93 -12.17 3.47
CA LYS A 124 -8.08 -11.39 2.99
C LYS A 124 -9.40 -11.98 3.48
#